data_AF-A0A2R5LF62-F1
#
_entry.id   AF-A0A2R5LF62-F1
#
_cell.length_a   1.000
_cell.length_b   1.000
_cell.length_c   1.000
_cell.angle_alpha   90.00
_cell.angle_beta   90.00
_cell.angle_gamma   90.00
#
_symmetry.space_group_name_H-M   'P 1'
#
loop_
_entity.id
_entity.type
_entity.pdbx_description
1 polymer ?
#
loop_
_entity_poly.entity_id
_entity_poly.type
_entity_poly.pdbx_seq_one_letter_code
_entity_poly.pdbx_strand_id
1 'polypeptide(L)'
;FPVSRMRTIMKSSPGVSCISQDSVQITSRAAEEFVVFLAREAFKRSKNRTMVQYSDLAEVISTQDRLHFLHDIIPEKIKYRDYVKLLKEVEAKEQERERDAEI
;
A
#
# COMPACT_ATOMS: atom_id res chain seq x y z
N PHE A 1 4.76 -3.49 20.76
CA PHE A 1 3.40 -3.83 20.25
C PHE A 1 2.69 -4.85 21.17
N PRO A 2 1.37 -4.78 21.44
CA PRO A 2 0.70 -5.71 22.38
C PRO A 2 0.59 -7.15 21.86
N VAL A 3 1.22 -8.10 22.56
CA VAL A 3 1.31 -9.52 22.19
C VAL A 3 -0.07 -10.19 22.04
N SER A 4 -1.01 -9.88 22.94
CA SER A 4 -2.37 -10.42 22.90
C SER A 4 -3.11 -10.03 21.62
N ARG A 5 -3.00 -8.76 21.23
CA ARG A 5 -3.60 -8.23 20.00
C ARG A 5 -2.96 -8.86 18.77
N MET A 6 -1.63 -9.00 18.75
CA MET A 6 -0.91 -9.66 17.66
C MET A 6 -1.37 -11.10 17.47
N ARG A 7 -1.52 -11.86 18.56
CA ARG A 7 -2.05 -13.22 18.52
C ARG A 7 -3.47 -13.27 17.94
N THR A 8 -4.35 -12.35 18.32
CA THR A 8 -5.71 -12.26 17.77
C THR A 8 -5.70 -11.98 16.27
N ILE A 9 -4.87 -11.03 15.81
CA ILE A 9 -4.73 -10.71 14.37
C ILE A 9 -4.20 -11.91 13.59
N MET A 10 -3.19 -12.61 14.11
CA MET A 10 -2.65 -13.78 13.41
C MET A 10 -3.68 -14.92 13.32
N LYS A 11 -4.55 -15.08 14.34
CA LYS A 11 -5.62 -16.09 14.35
C LYS A 11 -6.85 -15.71 13.50
N SER A 12 -6.99 -14.45 13.06
CA SER A 12 -8.10 -14.08 12.18
C SER A 12 -7.89 -14.56 10.74
N SER A 13 -6.69 -15.06 10.40
CA SER A 13 -6.41 -15.64 9.10
C SER A 13 -7.04 -17.05 8.98
N PRO A 14 -7.76 -17.34 7.89
CA PRO A 14 -8.33 -18.67 7.69
C PRO A 14 -7.23 -19.74 7.63
N GLY A 15 -7.46 -20.88 8.29
CA GLY A 15 -6.51 -22.00 8.30
C GLY A 15 -5.42 -21.94 9.38
N VAL A 16 -5.38 -20.90 10.22
CA VAL A 16 -4.41 -20.81 11.35
C VAL A 16 -5.04 -21.34 12.64
N SER A 17 -4.69 -22.58 13.03
CA SER A 17 -5.22 -23.22 14.25
C SER A 17 -4.34 -23.02 15.49
N CYS A 18 -3.01 -23.19 15.35
CA CYS A 18 -2.05 -23.03 16.43
C CYS A 18 -0.93 -22.05 16.06
N ILE A 19 -0.46 -21.27 17.04
CA ILE A 19 0.62 -20.30 16.87
C ILE A 19 1.50 -20.36 18.11
N SER A 20 2.78 -20.67 17.93
CA SER A 20 3.77 -20.71 19.01
C SER A 20 3.97 -19.31 19.62
N GLN A 21 4.45 -19.24 20.87
CA GLN A 21 4.73 -17.97 21.52
C GLN A 21 5.84 -17.19 20.79
N ASP A 22 6.89 -17.88 20.36
CA ASP A 22 8.04 -17.26 19.69
C ASP A 22 7.65 -16.62 18.35
N SER A 23 6.80 -17.27 17.56
CA SER A 23 6.28 -16.69 16.32
C SER A 23 5.49 -15.41 16.58
N VAL A 24 4.71 -15.34 17.67
CA VAL A 24 4.01 -14.10 18.05
C VAL A 24 5.01 -13.01 18.43
N GLN A 25 6.07 -13.33 19.19
CA GLN A 25 7.09 -12.35 19.59
C GLN A 25 7.84 -11.78 18.38
N ILE A 26 8.32 -12.66 17.48
CA ILE A 26 9.03 -12.25 16.26
C ILE A 26 8.14 -11.39 15.38
N THR A 27 6.89 -11.81 15.15
CA THR A 27 5.93 -11.04 14.34
C THR A 27 5.60 -9.70 15.00
N SER A 28 5.47 -9.66 16.33
CA SER A 28 5.26 -8.42 17.08
C SER A 28 6.40 -7.43 16.89
N ARG A 29 7.65 -7.91 16.94
CA ARG A 29 8.82 -7.07 16.70
C ARG A 29 8.94 -6.63 15.25
N ALA A 30 8.68 -7.54 14.31
CA ALA A 30 8.67 -7.21 12.88
C ALA A 30 7.61 -6.16 12.54
N ALA A 31 6.41 -6.25 13.12
CA ALA A 31 5.36 -5.25 12.94
C ALA A 31 5.76 -3.86 13.50
N GLU A 32 6.48 -3.86 14.62
CA GLU A 32 7.02 -2.63 15.21
C GLU A 32 8.06 -1.98 14.30
N GLU A 33 9.04 -2.74 13.82
CA GLU A 33 10.04 -2.26 12.86
C GLU A 33 9.40 -1.83 11.53
N PHE A 34 8.33 -2.51 11.10
CA PHE A 34 7.59 -2.15 9.89
C PHE A 34 6.96 -0.76 9.98
N VAL A 35 6.32 -0.43 11.10
CA VAL A 35 5.71 0.91 11.29
C VAL A 35 6.79 1.99 11.33
N VAL A 36 7.92 1.72 12.00
CA VAL A 36 9.06 2.65 12.02
C VAL A 36 9.65 2.83 10.61
N PHE A 37 9.81 1.75 9.87
CA PHE A 37 10.25 1.77 8.48
C PHE A 37 9.32 2.64 7.62
N LEU A 38 8.01 2.39 7.68
CA LEU A 38 7.04 3.12 6.86
C LEU A 38 7.01 4.60 7.21
N ALA A 39 7.07 4.95 8.49
CA ALA A 39 7.12 6.34 8.94
C ALA A 39 8.39 7.06 8.45
N ARG A 40 9.56 6.39 8.50
CA ARG A 40 10.83 6.94 8.01
C ARG A 40 10.83 7.13 6.51
N GLU A 41 10.34 6.16 5.74
CA GLU A 41 10.26 6.27 4.28
C GLU A 41 9.31 7.39 3.87
N ALA A 42 8.13 7.48 4.49
CA ALA A 42 7.19 8.56 4.21
C ALA A 42 7.78 9.93 4.57
N PHE A 43 8.48 10.04 5.71
CA PHE A 43 9.14 11.28 6.10
C PHE A 43 10.24 11.72 5.13
N LYS A 44 11.02 10.79 4.55
CA LYS A 44 12.02 11.10 3.52
C LYS A 44 11.40 11.73 2.27
N ARG A 45 10.15 11.37 1.95
CA ARG A 45 9.41 11.91 0.79
C ARG A 45 8.58 13.15 1.12
N SER A 46 8.34 13.41 2.40
CA SER A 46 7.59 14.57 2.81
C SER A 46 8.27 15.87 2.36
N LYS A 47 7.49 16.72 1.70
CA LYS A 47 7.88 18.09 1.38
C LYS A 47 7.97 18.95 2.64
N ASN A 48 7.30 18.55 3.72
CA ASN A 48 7.30 19.23 5.00
C ASN A 48 8.20 18.48 5.99
N ARG A 49 9.33 19.09 6.36
CA ARG A 49 10.34 18.49 7.26
C ARG A 49 9.87 18.32 8.71
N THR A 50 8.63 18.65 9.03
CA THR A 50 8.05 18.48 10.39
C THR A 50 6.83 17.56 10.42
N MET A 51 6.28 17.17 9.26
CA MET A 51 5.03 16.42 9.21
C MET A 51 5.00 15.44 8.04
N VAL A 52 4.49 14.23 8.30
CA VAL A 52 4.16 13.25 7.27
C VAL A 52 2.70 13.42 6.86
N GLN A 53 2.43 13.53 5.56
CA GLN A 53 1.09 13.59 4.99
C GLN A 53 0.71 12.28 4.31
N TYR A 54 -0.59 12.12 4.05
CA TYR A 54 -1.13 10.95 3.37
C TYR A 54 -0.50 10.74 1.98
N SER A 55 -0.28 11.82 1.23
CA SER A 55 0.36 11.76 -0.09
C SER A 55 1.74 11.12 -0.02
N ASP A 56 2.50 11.40 1.03
CA ASP A 56 3.86 10.87 1.20
C ASP A 56 3.83 9.36 1.44
N LEU A 57 2.85 8.87 2.22
CA LEU A 57 2.62 7.43 2.40
C LEU A 57 2.19 6.75 1.10
N ALA A 58 1.18 7.32 0.42
CA ALA A 58 0.65 6.76 -0.82
C ALA A 58 1.75 6.62 -1.89
N GLU A 59 2.64 7.61 -1.98
CA GLU A 59 3.76 7.60 -2.91
C GLU A 59 4.80 6.52 -2.56
N VAL A 60 5.14 6.35 -1.28
CA VAL A 60 6.05 5.28 -0.84
C VAL A 60 5.50 3.91 -1.20
N ILE A 61 4.19 3.70 -0.98
CA ILE A 61 3.51 2.44 -1.26
C ILE A 61 3.48 2.17 -2.76
N SER A 62 3.15 3.16 -3.59
CA SER A 62 3.09 3.00 -5.05
C SER A 62 4.43 2.77 -5.72
N THR A 63 5.54 3.18 -5.07
CA THR A 63 6.88 3.02 -5.63
C THR A 63 7.58 1.73 -5.23
N GLN A 64 7.14 1.04 -4.17
CA GLN A 64 7.81 -0.15 -3.66
C GLN A 64 6.92 -1.38 -3.77
N ASP A 65 7.25 -2.31 -4.66
CA ASP A 65 6.47 -3.54 -4.90
C ASP A 65 6.21 -4.36 -3.63
N ARG A 66 7.18 -4.39 -2.71
CA ARG A 66 7.05 -5.07 -1.40
C ARG A 66 5.98 -4.46 -0.48
N LEU A 67 5.47 -3.27 -0.79
CA LEU A 67 4.38 -2.61 -0.08
C LEU A 67 3.05 -2.72 -0.82
N HIS A 68 2.99 -3.46 -1.94
CA HIS A 68 1.81 -3.54 -2.78
C HIS A 68 0.56 -4.04 -2.03
N PHE A 69 0.75 -4.87 -1.00
CA PHE A 69 -0.33 -5.35 -0.13
C PHE A 69 -1.11 -4.22 0.59
N LEU A 70 -0.61 -2.98 0.58
CA LEU A 70 -1.28 -1.82 1.16
C LEU A 70 -2.12 -1.00 0.18
N HIS A 71 -2.10 -1.27 -1.12
CA HIS A 71 -2.83 -0.44 -2.10
C HIS A 71 -4.33 -0.35 -1.84
N ASP A 72 -4.94 -1.45 -1.40
CA ASP A 72 -6.37 -1.50 -1.10
C ASP A 72 -6.73 -0.73 0.18
N ILE A 73 -5.75 -0.51 1.06
CA ILE A 73 -5.92 0.18 2.34
C ILE A 73 -5.56 1.66 2.22
N ILE A 74 -4.52 1.98 1.43
CA ILE A 74 -3.97 3.32 1.24
C ILE A 74 -3.81 3.55 -0.28
N PRO A 75 -4.92 3.83 -0.99
CA PRO A 75 -4.87 4.08 -2.42
C PRO A 75 -4.26 5.45 -2.73
N GLU A 76 -3.64 5.57 -3.91
CA GLU A 76 -3.19 6.85 -4.45
C GLU A 76 -4.41 7.70 -4.86
N LYS A 77 -4.40 8.98 -4.47
CA LYS A 77 -5.52 9.88 -4.73
C LYS A 77 -5.40 10.51 -6.10
N ILE A 78 -6.44 10.34 -6.93
CA ILE A 78 -6.61 11.06 -8.19
C ILE A 78 -7.79 12.02 -8.09
N LYS A 79 -7.68 13.22 -8.68
CA LYS A 79 -8.83 14.13 -8.77
C LYS A 79 -9.79 13.62 -9.83
N TYR A 80 -11.09 13.80 -9.61
CA TYR A 80 -12.12 13.38 -10.57
C TYR A 80 -11.89 13.92 -11.98
N ARG A 81 -11.51 15.21 -12.11
CA ARG A 81 -11.19 15.83 -13.40
C ARG A 81 -10.06 15.10 -14.13
N ASP A 82 -9.02 14.71 -13.41
CA ASP A 82 -7.85 14.04 -13.96
C ASP A 82 -8.20 12.60 -14.34
N TYR A 83 -9.03 11.94 -13.53
CA TYR A 83 -9.57 10.61 -13.80
C TYR A 83 -10.42 10.56 -15.08
N VAL A 84 -11.35 11.52 -15.25
CA VAL A 84 -12.16 11.62 -16.49
C VAL A 84 -11.29 11.87 -17.71
N LYS A 85 -10.20 12.63 -17.58
CA LYS A 85 -9.25 12.85 -18.68
C LYS A 85 -8.51 11.55 -19.02
N LEU A 86 -8.03 10.83 -18.01
CA LEU A 86 -7.35 9.55 -18.17
C LEU A 86 -8.24 8.53 -18.89
N LEU A 87 -9.53 8.42 -18.51
CA LEU A 87 -10.48 7.51 -19.17
C LEU A 87 -10.59 7.80 -20.67
N LYS A 88 -10.78 9.07 -21.05
CA LYS A 88 -10.86 9.47 -22.46
C LYS A 88 -9.59 9.17 -23.24
N GLU A 89 -8.42 9.35 -22.62
CA GLU A 89 -7.13 9.03 -23.23
C GLU A 89 -6.93 7.52 -23.42
N VAL A 90 -7.40 6.71 -22.47
CA VAL A 90 -7.37 5.23 -22.57
C VAL A 90 -8.29 4.76 -23.69
N GLU A 91 -9.53 5.25 -23.75
CA GLU A 91 -10.50 4.94 -24.81
C GLU A 91 -9.96 5.29 -26.20
N ALA A 92 -9.37 6.49 -26.36
CA ALA A 92 -8.79 6.91 -27.63
C ALA A 92 -7.62 6.00 -28.07
N LYS A 93 -6.74 5.61 -27.13
CA LYS A 93 -5.62 4.70 -27.40
C LYS A 93 -6.06 3.27 -27.70
N GLU A 94 -7.18 2.82 -27.15
CA GLU A 94 -7.77 1.53 -27.50
C GLU A 94 -8.35 1.56 -28.92
N GLN A 95 -9.09 2.61 -29.28
CA GLN A 95 -9.61 2.80 -30.64
C GLN A 95 -8.51 2.96 -31.71
N GLU A 96 -7.37 3.56 -31.36
CA GLU A 96 -6.19 3.59 -32.24
C GLU A 96 -5.60 2.19 -32.42
N ARG A 97 -5.41 1.44 -31.33
CA ARG A 97 -4.88 0.08 -31.40
C ARG A 97 -5.78 -0.89 -32.18
N GLU A 98 -7.10 -0.75 -32.06
CA GLU A 98 -8.06 -1.55 -32.82
C GLU A 98 -7.99 -1.22 -34.32
N ARG A 99 -7.94 0.07 -34.69
CA ARG A 99 -7.78 0.48 -36.09
C ARG A 99 -6.46 0.00 -36.69
N ASP A 100 -5.37 0.05 -35.93
CA ASP A 100 -4.06 -0.42 -36.38
C ASP A 100 -4.00 -1.95 -36.50
N ALA A 101 -4.86 -2.69 -35.79
CA ALA A 101 -4.96 -4.15 -35.88
C ALA A 101 -5.84 -4.64 -37.05
N GLU A 102 -6.65 -3.75 -37.64
CA GLU A 102 -7.54 -4.04 -38.78
C GLU A 102 -6.89 -3.78 -40.16
N ILE A 103 -5.66 -3.27 -40.20
CA ILE A 103 -4.85 -3.00 -41.41
C ILE A 103 -3.77 -4.07 -41.59
#